data_AF-M7CA98-F1
#
_entry.id   AF-M7CA98-F1
#
_cell.length_a   1.000
_cell.length_b   1.000
_cell.length_c   1.000
_cell.angle_alpha   90.00
_cell.angle_beta   90.00
_cell.angle_gamma   90.00
#
_symmetry.space_group_name_H-M   'P 1'
#
loop_
_entity.id
_entity.type
_entity.pdbx_description
1 polymer ?
#
loop_
_entity_poly.entity_id
_entity_poly.type
_entity_poly.pdbx_seq_one_letter_code
_entity_poly.pdbx_strand_id
1 'polypeptide(L)'
;MAPNILWQTAPLASPEKGTTDSPINGFHPFPSPGVLPAPIFYMSQTSVWAGNSVLLQCSVFSQTPATRIVFCKDGEEISSQRCLEEKVTYDYVCEVSNDSSGSYSCGYEIKDSDNQVNGSQLSPAQHLRVTGDPSNPNTLQKLLHSI
;
A
#
# COMPACT_ATOMS: atom_id res chain seq x y z
N MET A 1 -9.35 -43.75 55.78
CA MET A 1 -9.69 -42.34 56.06
C MET A 1 -9.71 -41.60 54.73
N ALA A 2 -10.88 -41.05 54.36
CA ALA A 2 -11.00 -39.84 53.53
C ALA A 2 -11.16 -38.63 54.50
N PRO A 3 -11.13 -37.33 54.10
CA PRO A 3 -11.48 -36.72 52.80
C PRO A 3 -10.28 -35.90 52.23
N ASN A 4 -10.38 -34.95 51.29
CA ASN A 4 -11.53 -34.34 50.59
C ASN A 4 -11.15 -33.83 49.17
N ILE A 5 -12.13 -33.29 48.43
CA ILE A 5 -11.92 -32.41 47.26
C ILE A 5 -12.26 -30.96 47.66
N LEU A 6 -11.48 -29.98 47.21
CA LEU A 6 -11.91 -28.58 47.15
C LEU A 6 -11.41 -27.93 45.85
N TRP A 7 -12.33 -27.31 45.12
CA TRP A 7 -12.06 -26.55 43.89
C TRP A 7 -11.64 -25.13 44.27
N GLN A 8 -10.56 -24.59 43.70
CA GLN A 8 -10.30 -23.15 43.75
C GLN A 8 -9.87 -22.60 42.38
N THR A 9 -10.57 -21.53 42.01
CA THR A 9 -10.62 -20.87 40.71
C THR A 9 -9.34 -20.10 40.39
N ALA A 10 -8.89 -20.13 39.14
CA ALA A 10 -7.88 -19.18 38.66
C ALA A 10 -8.47 -17.74 38.65
N PRO A 11 -7.77 -16.72 39.16
CA PRO A 11 -8.26 -15.35 39.11
C PRO A 11 -8.14 -14.76 37.70
N LEU A 12 -9.27 -14.29 37.16
CA LEU A 12 -9.33 -13.40 36.01
C LEU A 12 -8.86 -11.99 36.42
N ALA A 13 -7.78 -11.51 35.81
CA ALA A 13 -7.37 -10.11 35.86
C ALA A 13 -6.71 -9.71 34.52
N SER A 14 -7.48 -8.99 33.71
CA SER A 14 -7.02 -8.25 32.52
C SER A 14 -6.94 -6.73 32.88
N PRO A 15 -6.64 -5.80 31.95
CA PRO A 15 -5.37 -5.68 31.23
C PRO A 15 -4.85 -4.23 31.22
N GLU A 16 -3.58 -3.99 31.57
CA GLU A 16 -2.89 -2.69 31.43
C GLU A 16 -1.38 -2.94 31.25
N LYS A 17 -0.59 -2.14 30.51
CA LYS A 17 -0.87 -0.99 29.63
C LYS A 17 0.39 -0.71 28.79
N GLY A 18 0.33 -0.94 27.48
CA GLY A 18 1.43 -0.70 26.54
C GLY A 18 1.19 0.52 25.67
N THR A 19 1.05 1.71 26.27
CA THR A 19 0.86 2.97 25.52
C THR A 19 2.15 3.33 24.78
N THR A 20 2.21 3.03 23.48
CA THR A 20 3.11 3.71 22.56
C THR A 20 2.29 4.70 21.76
N ASP A 21 2.23 5.94 22.27
CA ASP A 21 1.60 7.09 21.63
C ASP A 21 2.46 7.53 20.43
N SER A 22 2.31 6.80 19.32
CA SER A 22 2.83 7.21 18.01
C SER A 22 1.83 8.21 17.40
N PRO A 23 2.25 9.42 17.01
CA PRO A 23 1.34 10.41 16.45
C PRO A 23 0.59 9.86 15.24
N ILE A 24 -0.74 9.85 15.29
CA ILE A 24 -1.63 9.52 14.16
C ILE A 24 -1.67 10.72 13.20
N ASN A 25 -0.51 11.07 12.65
CA ASN A 25 -0.28 12.17 11.70
C ASN A 25 0.52 11.69 10.47
N GLY A 26 0.52 10.38 10.20
CA GLY A 26 0.80 9.82 8.89
C GLY A 26 -0.44 9.10 8.39
N PHE A 27 -0.89 9.43 7.18
CA PHE A 27 -1.91 8.65 6.47
C PHE A 27 -1.29 7.31 6.05
N HIS A 28 -1.18 6.38 7.00
CA HIS A 28 -0.71 5.03 6.69
C HIS A 28 -1.87 4.23 6.06
N PRO A 29 -1.71 3.68 4.85
CA PRO A 29 -2.80 3.06 4.08
C PRO A 29 -3.30 1.73 4.68
N PHE A 30 -2.64 1.23 5.72
CA PHE A 30 -3.03 0.04 6.47
C PHE A 30 -3.16 0.32 7.98
N PRO A 31 -4.14 -0.27 8.68
CA PRO A 31 -4.38 -0.02 10.10
C PRO A 31 -3.33 -0.65 11.05
N SER A 32 -2.40 -1.45 10.53
CA SER A 32 -1.31 -2.06 11.30
C SER A 32 0.02 -1.99 10.54
N PRO A 33 1.18 -2.00 11.25
CA PRO A 33 2.48 -2.21 10.61
C PRO A 33 2.47 -3.58 9.94
N GLY A 34 2.67 -3.61 8.62
CA GLY A 34 2.40 -4.79 7.81
C GLY A 34 3.17 -6.04 8.25
N VAL A 35 2.43 -7.09 8.63
CA VAL A 35 2.98 -8.39 9.04
C VAL A 35 3.29 -9.27 7.82
N LEU A 36 2.65 -9.00 6.69
CA LEU A 36 2.84 -9.74 5.44
C LEU A 36 3.99 -9.13 4.61
N PRO A 37 4.70 -9.96 3.79
CA PRO A 37 5.79 -9.49 2.95
C PRO A 37 5.31 -8.42 1.95
N ALA A 38 6.20 -7.49 1.60
CA ALA A 38 5.91 -6.48 0.60
C ALA A 38 5.65 -7.11 -0.78
N PRO A 39 4.60 -6.67 -1.53
CA PRO A 39 4.39 -7.12 -2.90
C PRO A 39 5.43 -6.53 -3.85
N ILE A 40 5.53 -7.10 -5.06
CA ILE A 40 6.37 -6.52 -6.12
C ILE A 40 5.53 -5.50 -6.90
N PHE A 41 6.06 -4.30 -7.04
CA PHE A 41 5.43 -3.21 -7.78
C PHE A 41 6.18 -2.94 -9.08
N TYR A 42 5.43 -2.72 -10.16
CA TYR A 42 5.93 -2.35 -11.48
C TYR A 42 5.16 -1.14 -12.03
N MET A 43 5.87 -0.26 -12.72
CA MET A 43 5.32 0.91 -13.38
C MET A 43 5.79 0.89 -14.84
N SER A 44 4.87 1.05 -15.80
CA SER A 44 5.24 0.91 -17.23
C SER A 44 6.18 2.00 -17.74
N GLN A 45 6.16 3.19 -17.14
CA GLN A 45 7.01 4.34 -17.50
C GLN A 45 7.29 5.19 -16.24
N THR A 46 8.55 5.57 -16.01
CA THR A 46 8.94 6.44 -14.88
C THR A 46 9.03 7.93 -15.25
N SER A 47 8.86 8.27 -16.53
CA SER A 47 8.76 9.65 -17.02
C SER A 47 7.73 9.73 -18.13
N VAL A 48 6.77 10.65 -18.01
CA VAL A 48 5.60 10.72 -18.89
C VAL A 48 5.03 12.15 -18.92
N TRP A 49 4.37 12.56 -20.00
CA TRP A 49 3.70 13.87 -20.07
C TRP A 49 2.30 13.84 -19.45
N ALA A 50 1.87 14.96 -18.87
CA ALA A 50 0.48 15.13 -18.47
C ALA A 50 -0.48 14.92 -19.67
N GLY A 51 -1.67 14.40 -19.40
CA GLY A 51 -2.66 13.99 -20.41
C GLY A 51 -2.46 12.57 -20.96
N ASN A 52 -1.42 11.84 -20.54
CA ASN A 52 -1.22 10.42 -20.87
C ASN A 52 -1.62 9.53 -19.68
N SER A 53 -1.50 8.21 -19.85
CA SER A 53 -1.71 7.24 -18.77
C SER A 53 -0.47 6.39 -18.52
N VAL A 54 -0.24 6.01 -17.27
CA VAL A 54 0.76 5.00 -16.87
C VAL A 54 0.07 3.78 -16.28
N LEU A 55 0.58 2.59 -16.60
CA LEU A 55 0.09 1.34 -16.02
C LEU A 55 0.89 1.06 -14.75
N LEU A 56 0.18 0.98 -13.63
CA LEU A 56 0.71 0.52 -12.35
C LEU A 56 0.28 -0.94 -12.16
N GLN A 57 1.22 -1.80 -11.78
CA GLN A 57 0.98 -3.22 -11.60
C GLN A 57 1.52 -3.68 -10.23
N CYS A 58 0.69 -4.40 -9.49
CA CYS A 58 1.02 -4.96 -8.19
C CYS A 58 0.95 -6.49 -8.26
N SER A 59 2.06 -7.17 -7.97
CA SER A 59 2.14 -8.63 -7.93
C SER A 59 2.28 -9.14 -6.50
N VAL A 60 1.28 -9.91 -6.06
CA VAL A 60 1.14 -10.46 -4.71
C VAL A 60 1.48 -11.95 -4.72
N PHE A 61 2.56 -12.31 -4.04
CA PHE A 61 2.97 -13.71 -3.85
C PHE A 61 2.58 -14.16 -2.43
N SER A 62 1.38 -14.70 -2.29
CA SER A 62 0.80 -15.15 -1.03
C SER A 62 0.10 -16.50 -1.19
N GLN A 63 0.11 -17.34 -0.14
CA GLN A 63 -0.66 -18.59 -0.11
C GLN A 63 -2.15 -18.35 0.09
N THR A 64 -2.50 -17.26 0.81
CA THR A 64 -3.87 -16.80 0.99
C THR A 64 -4.15 -15.71 -0.04
N PRO A 65 -5.27 -15.77 -0.78
CA PRO A 65 -5.66 -14.72 -1.72
C PRO A 65 -5.73 -13.35 -1.05
N ALA A 66 -5.31 -12.30 -1.76
CA ALA A 66 -5.59 -10.94 -1.34
C ALA A 66 -7.10 -10.71 -1.29
N THR A 67 -7.57 -9.97 -0.29
CA THR A 67 -8.96 -9.48 -0.21
C THR A 67 -9.07 -8.02 -0.67
N ARG A 68 -7.96 -7.28 -0.60
CA ARG A 68 -7.85 -5.90 -1.07
C ARG A 68 -6.44 -5.60 -1.57
N ILE A 69 -6.33 -4.85 -2.65
CA ILE A 69 -5.10 -4.22 -3.13
C ILE A 69 -5.21 -2.72 -2.97
N VAL A 70 -4.11 -2.07 -2.61
CA VAL A 70 -4.00 -0.62 -2.47
C VAL A 70 -2.84 -0.12 -3.32
N PHE A 71 -3.08 0.89 -4.14
CA PHE A 71 -2.05 1.67 -4.83
C PHE A 71 -1.92 3.01 -4.10
N CYS A 72 -0.68 3.38 -3.78
CA CYS A 72 -0.37 4.57 -3.01
C CYS A 72 0.56 5.49 -3.79
N LYS A 73 0.42 6.81 -3.58
CA LYS A 73 1.32 7.86 -4.05
C LYS A 73 1.81 8.64 -2.83
N ASP A 74 3.14 8.72 -2.66
CA ASP A 74 3.81 9.42 -1.55
C ASP A 74 3.31 8.97 -0.15
N GLY A 75 2.84 7.72 -0.06
CA GLY A 75 2.27 7.10 1.14
C GLY A 75 0.74 7.13 1.20
N GLU A 76 0.08 8.06 0.51
CA GLU A 76 -1.37 8.21 0.51
C GLU A 76 -2.04 7.26 -0.52
N GLU A 77 -3.19 6.68 -0.17
CA GLU A 77 -3.96 5.83 -1.08
C GLU A 77 -4.58 6.65 -2.23
N ILE A 78 -4.29 6.24 -3.47
CA ILE A 78 -4.89 6.82 -4.69
C ILE A 78 -5.93 5.90 -5.34
N SER A 79 -5.89 4.60 -5.04
CA SER A 79 -6.82 3.60 -5.56
C SER A 79 -6.79 2.35 -4.71
N SER A 80 -7.94 1.73 -4.47
CA SER A 80 -7.99 0.36 -3.96
C SER A 80 -9.02 -0.50 -4.68
N GLN A 81 -8.73 -1.79 -4.74
CA GLN A 81 -9.53 -2.80 -5.43
C GLN A 81 -9.88 -3.90 -4.44
N ARG A 82 -11.16 -4.29 -4.36
CA ARG A 82 -11.56 -5.48 -3.61
C ARG A 82 -11.43 -6.71 -4.50
N CYS A 83 -10.81 -7.74 -3.95
CA CYS A 83 -10.50 -8.96 -4.68
C CYS A 83 -11.56 -10.01 -4.37
N LEU A 84 -12.27 -10.46 -5.41
CA LEU A 84 -13.26 -11.55 -5.33
C LEU A 84 -12.77 -12.83 -6.02
N GLU A 85 -11.64 -12.75 -6.72
CA GLU A 85 -11.02 -13.83 -7.49
C GLU A 85 -9.55 -13.95 -7.10
N GLU A 86 -9.04 -15.17 -7.13
CA GLU A 86 -7.61 -15.45 -6.92
C GLU A 86 -6.80 -14.91 -8.09
N LYS A 87 -6.05 -13.83 -7.85
CA LYS A 87 -5.17 -13.19 -8.83
C LYS A 87 -3.82 -12.93 -8.19
N VAL A 88 -2.76 -13.23 -8.93
CA VAL A 88 -1.38 -12.92 -8.52
C VAL A 88 -1.01 -11.49 -8.89
N THR A 89 -1.64 -10.93 -9.92
CA THR A 89 -1.30 -9.62 -10.49
C THR A 89 -2.55 -8.76 -10.61
N TYR A 90 -2.42 -7.49 -10.22
CA TYR A 90 -3.49 -6.50 -10.21
C TYR A 90 -2.99 -5.22 -10.89
N ASP A 91 -3.80 -4.69 -11.80
CA ASP A 91 -3.45 -3.55 -12.63
C ASP A 91 -4.30 -2.33 -12.27
N TYR A 92 -3.70 -1.14 -12.35
CA TYR A 92 -4.38 0.15 -12.22
C TYR A 92 -3.82 1.12 -13.25
N VAL A 93 -4.71 1.69 -14.08
CA VAL A 93 -4.35 2.73 -15.05
C VAL A 93 -4.46 4.08 -14.35
N CYS A 94 -3.31 4.75 -14.18
CA CYS A 94 -3.23 6.09 -13.58
C CYS A 94 -3.20 7.13 -14.70
N GLU A 95 -4.20 8.01 -14.73
CA GLU A 95 -4.21 9.18 -15.61
C GLU A 95 -3.27 10.26 -15.05
N VAL A 96 -2.40 10.79 -15.91
CA VAL A 96 -1.31 11.68 -15.50
C VAL A 96 -1.75 13.14 -15.63
N SER A 97 -1.78 13.85 -14.51
CA SER A 97 -1.88 15.32 -14.45
C SER A 97 -0.51 15.93 -14.10
N ASN A 98 -0.43 17.27 -14.05
CA ASN A 98 0.78 17.95 -13.59
C ASN A 98 1.17 17.58 -12.15
N ASP A 99 0.17 17.25 -11.32
CA ASP A 99 0.33 16.90 -9.90
C ASP A 99 0.55 15.39 -9.69
N SER A 100 0.63 14.59 -10.75
CA SER A 100 0.90 13.15 -10.67
C SER A 100 2.37 12.81 -10.40
N SER A 101 3.30 13.77 -10.36
CA SER A 101 4.69 13.45 -9.99
C SER A 101 4.77 13.07 -8.51
N GLY A 102 5.49 11.99 -8.21
CA GLY A 102 5.54 11.42 -6.86
C GLY A 102 6.01 9.97 -6.83
N SER A 103 6.03 9.39 -5.64
CA SER A 103 6.60 8.07 -5.36
C SER A 103 5.49 7.04 -5.19
N TYR A 104 5.33 6.17 -6.17
CA TYR A 104 4.23 5.20 -6.20
C TYR A 104 4.65 3.86 -5.63
N SER A 105 3.75 3.22 -4.89
CA SER A 105 3.92 1.88 -4.31
C SER A 105 2.59 1.14 -4.29
N CYS A 106 2.61 -0.16 -3.98
CA CYS A 106 1.40 -0.90 -3.68
C CYS A 106 1.53 -1.74 -2.41
N GLY A 107 0.39 -2.12 -1.84
CA GLY A 107 0.28 -3.06 -0.73
C GLY A 107 -1.01 -3.88 -0.86
N TYR A 108 -1.16 -4.88 -0.01
CA TYR A 108 -2.33 -5.74 -0.01
C TYR A 108 -2.78 -6.11 1.41
N GLU A 109 -4.05 -6.51 1.51
CA GLU A 109 -4.61 -7.14 2.69
C GLU A 109 -5.00 -8.57 2.35
N ILE A 110 -4.78 -9.50 3.28
CA ILE A 110 -5.45 -10.82 3.28
C ILE A 110 -6.37 -10.89 4.48
N LYS A 111 -7.32 -11.82 4.41
CA LYS A 111 -8.08 -12.27 5.56
C LYS A 111 -7.60 -13.65 5.98
N ASP A 112 -7.24 -13.82 7.25
CA ASP A 112 -6.84 -15.11 7.79
C ASP A 112 -8.03 -16.01 8.19
N SER A 113 -7.73 -17.21 8.70
CA SER A 113 -8.73 -18.19 9.14
C SER A 113 -9.62 -17.69 10.28
N ASP A 114 -9.13 -16.76 11.09
CA ASP A 114 -9.86 -16.15 12.21
C ASP A 114 -10.61 -14.88 11.78
N ASN A 115 -10.71 -14.66 10.46
CA ASN A 115 -11.40 -13.54 9.82
C ASN A 115 -10.76 -12.17 10.17
N GLN A 116 -9.52 -12.13 10.66
CA GLN A 116 -8.76 -10.91 10.89
C GLN A 116 -8.17 -10.39 9.57
N VAL A 117 -8.03 -9.07 9.45
CA VAL A 117 -7.50 -8.42 8.24
C VAL A 117 -6.06 -8.01 8.50
N ASN A 118 -5.13 -8.66 7.80
CA ASN A 118 -3.70 -8.44 7.96
C ASN A 118 -3.17 -7.71 6.72
N GLY A 119 -2.54 -6.56 6.92
CA GLY A 119 -1.91 -5.77 5.87
C GLY A 119 -0.47 -6.21 5.57
N SER A 120 -0.03 -5.95 4.35
CA SER A 120 1.37 -6.06 3.94
C SER A 120 2.16 -4.81 4.26
N GLN A 121 3.49 -4.96 4.24
CA GLN A 121 4.36 -3.79 4.03
C GLN A 121 4.08 -3.24 2.62
N LEU A 122 4.29 -1.93 2.42
CA LEU A 122 4.28 -1.35 1.07
C LEU A 122 5.48 -1.87 0.27
N SER A 123 5.28 -2.01 -1.04
CA SER A 123 6.36 -2.30 -1.99
C SER A 123 7.44 -1.22 -1.93
N PRO A 124 8.68 -1.52 -2.37
CA PRO A 124 9.63 -0.48 -2.77
C PRO A 124 8.95 0.49 -3.74
N ALA A 125 9.10 1.79 -3.51
CA ALA A 125 8.44 2.81 -4.31
C ALA A 125 9.19 3.08 -5.62
N GLN A 126 8.46 3.34 -6.70
CA GLN A 126 9.01 3.84 -7.97
C GLN A 126 8.53 5.27 -8.21
N HIS A 127 9.45 6.17 -8.57
CA HIS A 127 9.15 7.58 -8.70
C HIS A 127 8.73 7.95 -10.13
N LEU A 128 7.52 8.51 -10.28
CA LEU A 128 7.00 9.04 -11.53
C LEU A 128 7.40 10.51 -11.68
N ARG A 129 8.06 10.82 -12.78
CA ARG A 129 8.35 12.20 -13.21
C ARG A 129 7.33 12.64 -14.25
N VAL A 130 6.64 13.74 -13.99
CA VAL A 130 5.81 14.39 -15.01
C VAL A 130 6.69 15.36 -15.79
N THR A 131 7.04 15.00 -17.01
CA THR A 131 7.74 15.92 -17.92
C THR A 131 6.75 16.94 -18.47
N GLY A 132 7.16 18.21 -18.50
CA GLY A 132 6.35 19.27 -19.11
C GLY A 132 6.06 19.00 -20.58
N ASP A 133 4.90 19.45 -21.04
CA ASP A 133 4.44 19.29 -22.41
C ASP A 133 5.47 19.85 -23.42
N PRO A 134 5.99 19.06 -24.38
CA PRO A 134 6.94 19.52 -25.39
C PRO A 134 6.30 20.48 -26.40
N SER A 135 4.97 20.52 -26.52
CA SER A 135 4.24 21.49 -27.32
C SER A 135 4.09 22.85 -26.63
N ASN A 136 4.32 22.94 -25.31
CA ASN A 136 4.41 24.22 -24.63
C ASN A 136 5.73 24.92 -25.03
N PRO A 137 5.68 26.08 -25.69
CA PRO A 137 6.88 26.74 -26.20
C PRO A 137 7.89 27.06 -25.09
N ASN A 138 7.45 27.25 -23.84
CA ASN A 138 8.34 27.51 -22.69
C ASN A 138 9.21 26.30 -22.30
N THR A 139 8.72 25.07 -22.54
CA THR A 139 9.50 23.84 -22.30
C THR A 139 10.66 23.74 -23.28
N LEU A 140 10.42 24.06 -24.57
CA LEU A 140 11.44 24.08 -25.61
C LEU A 140 12.54 25.11 -25.34
N GLN A 141 12.20 26.31 -24.83
CA GLN A 141 13.24 27.28 -24.48
C GLN A 141 14.15 26.75 -23.35
N LYS A 142 13.60 26.08 -22.34
CA LYS A 142 14.41 25.49 -21.26
C LYS A 142 15.35 24.38 -21.76
N LEU A 143 14.92 23.60 -22.75
CA LEU A 143 15.76 22.58 -23.40
C LEU A 143 16.88 23.20 -24.26
N LEU A 144 16.60 24.31 -24.95
CA LEU A 144 17.56 24.97 -25.84
C LEU A 144 18.63 25.81 -25.11
N HIS A 145 18.35 26.32 -23.90
CA HIS A 145 19.33 27.07 -23.09
C HIS A 145 20.25 26.17 -22.23
N SER A 146 20.22 24.85 -22.43
CA SER A 146 21.01 23.87 -21.66
C SER A 146 22.11 23.18 -22.50
N ILE A 147 22.48 23.80 -23.63
CA ILE A 147 23.55 23.41 -24.56
C ILE A 147 24.56 24.56 -24.65
#